data_AF-A0AA48L4P9-F1
#
_entry.id   AF-A0AA48L4P9-F1
#
_cell.length_a   1.000
_cell.length_b   1.000
_cell.length_c   1.000
_cell.angle_alpha   90.00
_cell.angle_beta   90.00
_cell.angle_gamma   90.00
#
_symmetry.space_group_name_H-M   'P 1'
#
loop_
_entity.id
_entity.type
_entity.pdbx_description
1 polymer ?
#
loop_
_entity_poly.entity_id
_entity_poly.type
_entity_poly.pdbx_seq_one_letter_code
_entity_poly.pdbx_strand_id
1 'polypeptide(L)'
;MSSAIQKWVMDPANHDFLAIVKGARNGLVYGCKVRFPHALVMAALFSHKPWSTRIHGILTATRTHAMSLAKFAVVYKIMLLVQKRLNGGMERDLDTFVAGGIGGYTVFGDRTPINEQIVLYIMSRAILSFIPRLYSNSPNPPKTPWQPLDHPLPSLTSPEANPRPIPPANIPFAIVASLSWAAVMYMFRHRGERLQPGIINSMRYIYHESDTWTSLKTLLWHNK
;
A
#
# COMPACT_ATOMS: atom_id res chain seq x y z
N MET A 1 -2.75 -27.00 -30.76
CA MET A 1 -3.36 -26.67 -29.44
C MET A 1 -3.58 -25.17 -29.20
N SER A 2 -3.10 -24.22 -30.04
CA SER A 2 -3.19 -22.79 -29.71
C SER A 2 -4.46 -22.05 -30.15
N SER A 3 -5.24 -22.50 -31.15
CA SER A 3 -6.34 -21.66 -31.67
C SER A 3 -7.60 -21.65 -30.81
N ALA A 4 -8.00 -22.77 -30.19
CA ALA A 4 -9.21 -22.84 -29.37
C ALA A 4 -9.04 -22.12 -28.01
N ILE A 5 -7.87 -22.29 -27.37
CA ILE A 5 -7.53 -21.59 -26.12
C ILE A 5 -7.43 -20.08 -26.37
N GLN A 6 -6.77 -19.68 -27.46
CA GLN A 6 -6.67 -18.26 -27.81
C GLN A 6 -8.03 -17.64 -28.11
N LYS A 7 -8.91 -18.35 -28.84
CA LYS A 7 -10.30 -17.90 -29.05
C LYS A 7 -11.06 -17.74 -27.74
N TRP A 8 -10.94 -18.69 -26.81
CA TRP A 8 -11.59 -18.60 -25.50
C TRP A 8 -11.05 -17.45 -24.65
N VAL A 9 -9.74 -17.21 -24.66
CA VAL A 9 -9.10 -16.09 -23.93
C VAL A 9 -9.50 -14.73 -24.50
N MET A 10 -9.69 -14.63 -25.82
CA MET A 10 -10.05 -13.38 -26.49
C MET A 10 -11.56 -13.13 -26.53
N ASP A 11 -12.37 -14.08 -26.07
CA ASP A 11 -13.83 -13.95 -26.01
C ASP A 11 -14.24 -12.91 -24.94
N PRO A 12 -14.95 -11.83 -25.33
CA PRO A 12 -15.46 -10.83 -24.39
C PRO A 12 -16.31 -11.41 -23.26
N ALA A 13 -17.01 -12.54 -23.49
CA ALA A 13 -17.82 -13.19 -22.46
C ALA A 13 -16.99 -13.69 -21.27
N ASN A 14 -15.72 -14.05 -21.49
CA ASN A 14 -14.82 -14.54 -20.46
C ASN A 14 -14.01 -13.41 -19.79
N HIS A 15 -14.10 -12.18 -20.31
CA HIS A 15 -13.23 -11.07 -19.91
C HIS A 15 -13.29 -10.78 -18.40
N ASP A 16 -14.49 -10.70 -17.80
CA ASP A 16 -14.64 -10.36 -16.38
C ASP A 16 -14.02 -11.42 -15.46
N PHE A 17 -14.26 -12.70 -15.78
CA PHE A 17 -13.68 -13.82 -15.05
C PHE A 17 -12.15 -13.83 -15.18
N LEU A 18 -11.63 -13.69 -16.41
CA LEU A 18 -10.19 -13.64 -16.67
C LEU A 18 -9.52 -12.43 -16.01
N ALA A 19 -10.21 -11.30 -15.91
CA ALA A 19 -9.73 -10.11 -15.21
C ALA A 19 -9.60 -10.35 -13.69
N ILE A 20 -10.49 -11.14 -13.08
CA ILE A 20 -10.39 -11.56 -11.67
C ILE A 20 -9.17 -12.46 -11.48
N VAL A 21 -9.03 -13.50 -12.31
CA VAL A 21 -7.91 -14.45 -12.23
C VAL A 21 -6.56 -13.75 -12.45
N LYS A 22 -6.48 -12.89 -13.48
CA LYS A 22 -5.28 -12.09 -13.77
C LYS A 22 -4.97 -11.09 -12.64
N GLY A 23 -6.00 -10.50 -12.04
CA GLY A 23 -5.87 -9.65 -10.86
C GLY A 23 -5.24 -10.40 -9.68
N ALA A 24 -5.75 -11.60 -9.38
CA ALA A 24 -5.21 -12.45 -8.32
C ALA A 24 -3.73 -12.80 -8.58
N ARG A 25 -3.40 -13.24 -9.80
CA ARG A 25 -2.02 -13.54 -10.20
C ARG A 25 -1.11 -12.34 -10.07
N ASN A 26 -1.57 -11.15 -10.48
CA ASN A 26 -0.79 -9.92 -10.39
C ASN A 26 -0.54 -9.54 -8.93
N GLY A 27 -1.55 -9.67 -8.07
CA GLY A 27 -1.41 -9.49 -6.62
C GLY A 27 -0.36 -10.43 -6.01
N LEU A 28 -0.39 -11.72 -6.37
CA LEU A 28 0.62 -12.70 -5.93
C LEU A 28 2.03 -12.28 -6.36
N VAL A 29 2.22 -12.01 -7.66
CA VAL A 29 3.55 -11.69 -8.20
C VAL A 29 4.09 -10.39 -7.63
N TYR A 30 3.26 -9.36 -7.53
CA TYR A 30 3.66 -8.08 -6.97
C TYR A 30 4.01 -8.22 -5.48
N GLY A 31 3.17 -8.91 -4.70
CA GLY A 31 3.44 -9.17 -3.29
C GLY A 31 4.75 -9.92 -3.06
N CYS A 32 5.04 -10.93 -3.88
CA CYS A 32 6.33 -11.62 -3.84
C CYS A 32 7.51 -10.67 -4.14
N LYS A 33 7.40 -9.89 -5.23
CA LYS A 33 8.46 -8.96 -5.67
C LYS A 33 8.83 -7.90 -4.64
N VAL A 34 7.85 -7.40 -3.88
CA VAL A 34 8.10 -6.35 -2.88
C VAL A 34 8.49 -6.95 -1.54
N ARG A 35 7.74 -7.97 -1.07
CA ARG A 35 7.91 -8.45 0.32
C ARG A 35 9.15 -9.32 0.50
N PHE A 36 9.48 -10.15 -0.48
CA PHE A 36 10.61 -11.06 -0.36
C PHE A 36 11.94 -10.30 -0.18
N PRO A 37 12.32 -9.33 -1.05
CA PRO A 37 13.55 -8.58 -0.86
C PRO A 37 13.59 -7.82 0.47
N HIS A 38 12.47 -7.21 0.86
CA HIS A 38 12.37 -6.50 2.13
C HIS A 38 12.61 -7.44 3.32
N ALA A 39 11.89 -8.57 3.38
CA ALA A 39 12.04 -9.54 4.47
C ALA A 39 13.44 -10.15 4.51
N LEU A 40 14.05 -10.40 3.34
CA LEU A 40 15.42 -10.88 3.23
C LEU A 40 16.42 -9.88 3.81
N VAL A 41 16.36 -8.61 3.41
CA VAL A 41 17.26 -7.56 3.92
C VAL A 41 17.08 -7.38 5.43
N MET A 42 15.83 -7.33 5.91
CA MET A 42 15.57 -7.18 7.34
C MET A 42 16.07 -8.38 8.16
N ALA A 43 15.92 -9.61 7.64
CA ALA A 43 16.43 -10.80 8.31
C ALA A 43 17.96 -10.92 8.26
N ALA A 44 18.60 -10.42 7.19
CA ALA A 44 20.05 -10.40 7.08
C ALA A 44 20.69 -9.40 8.04
N LEU A 45 20.13 -8.18 8.12
CA LEU A 45 20.72 -7.07 8.90
C LEU A 45 20.34 -7.09 10.39
N PHE A 46 19.11 -7.48 10.72
CA PHE A 46 18.55 -7.23 12.05
C PHE A 46 18.06 -8.48 12.78
N SER A 47 18.17 -9.68 12.18
CA SER A 47 17.79 -10.93 12.87
C SER A 47 19.00 -11.64 13.45
N HIS A 48 18.89 -12.10 14.69
CA HIS A 48 19.89 -12.94 15.36
C HIS A 48 19.55 -14.44 15.32
N LYS A 49 18.44 -14.82 14.68
CA LYS A 49 17.98 -16.22 14.62
C LYS A 49 18.87 -17.09 13.71
N PRO A 50 18.86 -18.42 13.83
CA PRO A 50 19.48 -19.30 12.84
C PRO A 50 18.87 -19.14 11.43
N TRP A 51 19.66 -19.38 10.38
CA TRP A 51 19.25 -19.17 8.98
C TRP A 51 18.05 -20.01 8.55
N SER A 52 17.89 -21.22 9.07
CA SER A 52 16.71 -22.06 8.82
C SER A 52 15.42 -21.34 9.23
N THR A 53 15.40 -20.79 10.45
CA THR A 53 14.26 -20.02 10.98
C THR A 53 14.06 -18.71 10.22
N ARG A 54 15.14 -18.04 9.79
CA ARG A 54 15.03 -16.82 8.96
C ARG A 54 14.35 -17.11 7.63
N ILE A 55 14.81 -18.13 6.90
CA ILE A 55 14.26 -18.50 5.58
C ILE A 55 12.79 -18.86 5.71
N HIS A 56 12.43 -19.69 6.69
CA HIS A 56 11.02 -20.02 6.94
C HIS A 56 10.19 -18.77 7.24
N GLY A 57 10.70 -17.85 8.07
CA GLY A 57 10.04 -16.58 8.37
C GLY A 57 9.87 -15.69 7.14
N ILE A 58 10.89 -15.58 6.29
CA ILE A 58 10.84 -14.83 5.03
C ILE A 58 9.76 -15.40 4.11
N LEU A 59 9.80 -16.71 3.85
CA LEU A 59 8.83 -17.37 2.96
C LEU A 59 7.41 -17.26 3.48
N THR A 60 7.20 -17.44 4.78
CA THR A 60 5.89 -17.30 5.42
C THR A 60 5.37 -15.88 5.30
N ALA A 61 6.19 -14.87 5.58
CA ALA A 61 5.81 -13.47 5.49
C ALA A 61 5.49 -13.07 4.04
N THR A 62 6.30 -13.52 3.08
CA THR A 62 6.08 -13.28 1.65
C THR A 62 4.79 -13.94 1.17
N ARG A 63 4.58 -15.22 1.50
CA ARG A 63 3.36 -15.96 1.12
C ARG A 63 2.12 -15.28 1.70
N THR A 64 2.14 -14.93 2.99
CA THR A 64 1.01 -14.27 3.66
C THR A 64 0.68 -12.97 2.96
N HIS A 65 1.67 -12.10 2.74
CA HIS A 65 1.47 -10.83 2.06
C HIS A 65 0.94 -10.99 0.62
N ALA A 66 1.58 -11.86 -0.18
CA ALA A 66 1.18 -12.11 -1.56
C ALA A 66 -0.25 -12.67 -1.65
N MET A 67 -0.60 -13.63 -0.78
CA MET A 67 -1.95 -14.18 -0.72
C MET A 67 -2.98 -13.15 -0.30
N SER A 68 -2.68 -12.26 0.64
CA SER A 68 -3.60 -11.17 1.00
C SER A 68 -3.85 -10.24 -0.19
N LEU A 69 -2.81 -9.82 -0.92
CA LEU A 69 -3.01 -9.00 -2.13
C LEU A 69 -3.85 -9.70 -3.20
N ALA A 70 -3.63 -11.00 -3.39
CA ALA A 70 -4.41 -11.80 -4.34
C ALA A 70 -5.89 -11.89 -3.92
N LYS A 71 -6.15 -12.19 -2.64
CA LYS A 71 -7.51 -12.25 -2.07
C LYS A 71 -8.22 -10.90 -2.21
N PHE A 72 -7.54 -9.81 -1.87
CA PHE A 72 -8.10 -8.46 -2.00
C PHE A 72 -8.48 -8.17 -3.45
N ALA A 73 -7.60 -8.46 -4.42
CA ALA A 73 -7.90 -8.25 -5.83
C ALA A 73 -9.12 -9.05 -6.32
N VAL A 74 -9.29 -10.28 -5.84
CA VAL A 74 -10.46 -11.13 -6.14
C VAL A 74 -11.73 -10.53 -5.54
N VAL A 75 -11.74 -10.26 -4.23
CA VAL A 75 -12.92 -9.71 -3.54
C VAL A 75 -13.33 -8.37 -4.15
N TYR A 76 -12.37 -7.47 -4.36
CA TYR A 76 -12.62 -6.16 -4.95
C TYR A 76 -13.28 -6.26 -6.33
N LYS A 77 -12.72 -7.08 -7.24
CA LYS A 77 -13.26 -7.22 -8.60
C LYS A 77 -14.61 -7.92 -8.64
N ILE A 78 -14.83 -8.92 -7.78
CA ILE A 78 -16.14 -9.57 -7.64
C ILE A 78 -17.18 -8.55 -7.16
N MET A 79 -16.86 -7.75 -6.14
CA MET A 79 -17.77 -6.73 -5.62
C MET A 79 -18.10 -5.67 -6.67
N LEU A 80 -17.12 -5.20 -7.44
CA LEU A 80 -17.38 -4.28 -8.56
C LEU A 80 -18.30 -4.90 -9.62
N LEU A 81 -18.05 -6.16 -10.01
CA LEU A 81 -18.88 -6.85 -10.99
C LEU A 81 -20.33 -7.01 -10.50
N VAL A 82 -20.51 -7.36 -9.22
CA VAL A 82 -21.84 -7.45 -8.60
C VAL A 82 -22.53 -6.09 -8.58
N GLN A 83 -21.86 -5.03 -8.11
CA GLN A 83 -22.43 -3.68 -8.06
C GLN A 83 -22.83 -3.17 -9.46
N LYS A 84 -21.96 -3.35 -10.45
CA LYS A 84 -22.23 -3.01 -11.85
C LYS A 84 -23.46 -3.75 -12.40
N ARG A 85 -23.59 -5.06 -12.13
CA ARG A 85 -24.76 -5.85 -12.55
C ARG A 85 -26.04 -5.40 -11.87
N LEU A 86 -25.98 -5.04 -10.58
CA LEU A 86 -27.12 -4.52 -9.83
C LEU A 86 -27.54 -3.12 -10.30
N ASN A 87 -26.64 -2.37 -10.93
CA ASN A 87 -26.90 -1.02 -11.43
C ASN A 87 -27.07 -0.97 -12.97
N GLY A 88 -27.73 -1.99 -13.54
CA GLY A 88 -28.08 -2.00 -14.97
C GLY A 88 -26.87 -2.02 -15.93
N GLY A 89 -25.69 -2.46 -15.45
CA GLY A 89 -24.47 -2.50 -16.24
C GLY A 89 -23.60 -1.24 -16.14
N MET A 90 -24.02 -0.24 -15.36
CA MET A 90 -23.28 1.01 -15.17
C MET A 90 -22.57 1.04 -13.82
N GLU A 91 -21.35 1.58 -13.78
CA GLU A 91 -20.62 1.79 -12.51
C GLU A 91 -21.09 3.09 -11.84
N ARG A 92 -21.05 3.15 -10.50
CA ARG A 92 -21.37 4.35 -9.69
C ARG A 92 -20.11 4.89 -9.00
N ASP A 93 -20.13 6.16 -8.64
CA ASP A 93 -18.99 6.85 -7.99
C ASP A 93 -18.47 6.13 -6.74
N LEU A 94 -19.39 5.57 -5.94
CA LEU A 94 -19.06 4.94 -4.66
C LEU A 94 -18.83 3.43 -4.74
N ASP A 95 -18.96 2.80 -5.91
CA ASP A 95 -18.81 1.34 -6.04
C ASP A 95 -17.40 0.88 -5.66
N THR A 96 -16.38 1.66 -6.06
CA THR A 96 -14.97 1.42 -5.71
C THR A 96 -14.70 1.63 -4.22
N PHE A 97 -15.33 2.63 -3.60
CA PHE A 97 -15.22 2.89 -2.17
C PHE A 97 -15.81 1.73 -1.35
N VAL A 98 -17.02 1.28 -1.69
CA VAL A 98 -17.71 0.17 -1.01
C VAL A 98 -16.96 -1.15 -1.23
N ALA A 99 -16.57 -1.47 -2.47
CA ALA A 99 -15.79 -2.68 -2.78
C ALA A 99 -14.45 -2.67 -2.06
N GLY A 100 -13.77 -1.52 -2.04
CA GLY A 100 -12.50 -1.33 -1.34
C GLY A 100 -12.64 -1.48 0.17
N GLY A 101 -13.70 -0.93 0.77
CA GLY A 101 -14.00 -1.06 2.19
C GLY A 101 -14.27 -2.51 2.61
N ILE A 102 -15.14 -3.21 1.89
CA ILE A 102 -15.46 -4.62 2.15
C ILE A 102 -14.23 -5.50 1.95
N GLY A 103 -13.49 -5.32 0.85
CA GLY A 103 -12.24 -6.04 0.61
C GLY A 103 -11.19 -5.75 1.68
N GLY A 104 -11.09 -4.51 2.12
CA GLY A 104 -10.18 -4.06 3.16
C GLY A 104 -10.46 -4.75 4.50
N TYR A 105 -11.71 -4.71 4.94
CA TYR A 105 -12.15 -5.35 6.18
C TYR A 105 -11.95 -6.86 6.14
N THR A 106 -12.39 -7.52 5.06
CA THR A 106 -12.36 -8.99 4.94
C THR A 106 -10.94 -9.57 4.82
N VAL A 107 -10.00 -8.83 4.22
CA VAL A 107 -8.65 -9.33 3.95
C VAL A 107 -7.60 -8.81 4.93
N PHE A 108 -7.75 -7.57 5.39
CA PHE A 108 -6.77 -6.87 6.22
C PHE A 108 -7.30 -6.51 7.62
N GLY A 109 -8.53 -6.90 7.98
CA GLY A 109 -9.13 -6.61 9.28
C GLY A 109 -8.39 -7.26 10.46
N ASP A 110 -7.77 -8.41 10.25
CA ASP A 110 -6.96 -9.07 11.28
C ASP A 110 -5.65 -8.31 11.51
N ARG A 111 -5.38 -7.96 12.77
CA ARG A 111 -4.15 -7.28 13.14
C ARG A 111 -2.97 -8.25 13.12
N THR A 112 -2.21 -8.21 12.04
CA THR A 112 -0.90 -8.86 11.92
C THR A 112 0.17 -7.81 11.61
N PRO A 113 1.47 -8.06 11.91
CA PRO A 113 2.54 -7.11 11.57
C PRO A 113 2.61 -6.76 10.07
N ILE A 114 2.14 -7.66 9.20
CA ILE A 114 2.06 -7.43 7.76
C ILE A 114 0.88 -6.52 7.42
N ASN A 115 -0.31 -6.83 7.96
CA ASN A 115 -1.51 -6.02 7.71
C ASN A 115 -1.36 -4.62 8.29
N GLU A 116 -0.78 -4.48 9.48
CA GLU A 116 -0.50 -3.19 10.11
C GLU A 116 0.41 -2.32 9.22
N GLN A 117 1.45 -2.90 8.61
CA GLN A 117 2.30 -2.18 7.64
C GLN A 117 1.53 -1.74 6.39
N ILE A 118 0.68 -2.61 5.84
CA ILE A 118 -0.14 -2.28 4.65
C ILE A 118 -1.14 -1.17 4.98
N VAL A 119 -1.84 -1.28 6.12
CA VAL A 119 -2.84 -0.30 6.56
C VAL A 119 -2.20 1.06 6.78
N LEU A 120 -1.06 1.13 7.48
CA LEU A 120 -0.33 2.38 7.68
C LEU A 120 0.13 3.00 6.36
N TYR A 121 0.61 2.16 5.43
CA TYR A 121 1.04 2.60 4.10
C TYR A 121 -0.11 3.18 3.27
N ILE A 122 -1.26 2.49 3.21
CA ILE A 122 -2.42 2.95 2.44
C ILE A 122 -3.04 4.18 3.12
N MET A 123 -3.21 4.15 4.44
CA MET A 123 -3.79 5.25 5.22
C MET A 123 -2.98 6.54 5.02
N SER A 124 -1.66 6.49 5.18
CA SER A 124 -0.81 7.67 4.97
C SER A 124 -0.96 8.19 3.54
N ARG A 125 -0.92 7.33 2.52
CA ARG A 125 -1.05 7.76 1.11
C ARG A 125 -2.45 8.29 0.76
N ALA A 126 -3.50 7.72 1.33
CA ALA A 126 -4.87 8.20 1.17
C ALA A 126 -5.05 9.57 1.84
N ILE A 127 -4.52 9.77 3.05
CA ILE A 127 -4.58 11.08 3.72
C ILE A 127 -3.77 12.12 2.93
N LEU A 128 -2.57 11.78 2.46
CA LEU A 128 -1.76 12.68 1.63
C LEU A 128 -2.37 12.96 0.25
N SER A 129 -3.35 12.18 -0.23
CA SER A 129 -4.02 12.45 -1.51
C SER A 129 -4.93 13.68 -1.47
N PHE A 130 -5.37 14.10 -0.27
CA PHE A 130 -6.19 15.29 -0.08
C PHE A 130 -5.40 16.61 -0.20
N ILE A 131 -4.07 16.55 -0.19
CA ILE A 131 -3.22 17.73 -0.30
C ILE A 131 -3.24 18.25 -1.75
N PRO A 132 -3.39 19.57 -1.98
CA PRO A 132 -3.33 20.17 -3.33
C PRO A 132 -2.13 19.72 -4.16
N ARG A 133 -2.34 19.55 -5.47
CA ARG A 133 -1.34 19.05 -6.42
C ARG A 133 -0.85 20.13 -7.38
N LEU A 134 0.37 19.97 -7.90
CA LEU A 134 0.95 20.87 -8.90
C LEU A 134 0.43 20.56 -10.31
N TYR A 135 -0.82 20.95 -10.59
CA TYR A 135 -1.40 20.86 -11.92
C TYR A 135 -0.74 21.88 -12.86
N SER A 136 0.39 21.51 -13.47
CA SER A 136 1.11 22.40 -14.41
C SER A 136 0.56 22.36 -15.83
N ASN A 137 0.07 21.19 -16.28
CA ASN A 137 -0.34 20.94 -17.67
C ASN A 137 -1.74 20.31 -17.77
N SER A 138 -2.61 20.52 -16.78
CA SER A 138 -3.98 19.99 -16.82
C SER A 138 -4.94 21.11 -17.26
N PRO A 139 -5.63 20.96 -18.41
CA PRO A 139 -6.53 21.99 -18.90
C PRO A 139 -7.74 22.21 -17.97
N ASN A 140 -8.18 21.17 -17.25
CA ASN A 140 -9.29 21.22 -16.31
C ASN A 140 -8.92 20.48 -15.01
N PRO A 141 -8.17 21.12 -14.09
CA PRO A 141 -7.85 20.50 -12.81
C PRO A 141 -9.12 20.32 -11.97
N PRO A 142 -9.20 19.25 -11.15
CA PRO A 142 -10.33 19.06 -10.25
C PRO A 142 -10.37 20.19 -9.21
N LYS A 143 -11.58 20.70 -8.94
CA LYS A 143 -11.82 21.76 -7.96
C LYS A 143 -11.58 21.28 -6.53
N THR A 144 -11.81 20.00 -6.27
CA THR A 144 -11.61 19.36 -4.97
C THR A 144 -10.93 18.00 -5.14
N PRO A 145 -10.19 17.49 -4.14
CA PRO A 145 -9.50 16.20 -4.24
C PRO A 145 -10.41 14.98 -4.43
N TRP A 146 -11.71 15.14 -4.18
CA TRP A 146 -12.73 14.08 -4.25
C TRP A 146 -13.82 14.39 -5.28
N GLN A 147 -13.54 15.27 -6.25
CA GLN A 147 -14.46 15.53 -7.35
C GLN A 147 -14.66 14.22 -8.16
N PRO A 148 -15.91 13.73 -8.31
CA PRO A 148 -16.18 12.56 -9.14
C PRO A 148 -15.85 12.81 -10.61
N LEU A 149 -15.58 11.72 -11.33
CA LEU A 149 -15.43 11.74 -12.79
C LEU A 149 -16.80 11.71 -13.46
N ASP A 150 -16.88 12.26 -14.66
CA ASP A 150 -18.09 12.17 -15.46
C ASP A 150 -18.31 10.72 -15.94
N HIS A 151 -19.58 10.27 -15.90
CA HIS A 151 -19.97 8.96 -16.39
C HIS A 151 -20.31 8.99 -17.88
N PRO A 152 -20.04 7.90 -18.63
CA PRO A 152 -19.39 6.66 -18.18
C PRO A 152 -17.89 6.86 -17.93
N LEU A 153 -17.36 6.16 -16.90
CA LEU A 153 -15.94 6.19 -16.60
C LEU A 153 -15.08 5.77 -17.81
N PRO A 154 -13.88 6.36 -17.98
CA PRO A 154 -12.97 5.98 -19.04
C PRO A 154 -12.56 4.51 -18.92
N SER A 155 -12.27 3.87 -20.05
CA SER A 155 -11.77 2.49 -20.07
C SER A 155 -10.50 2.37 -19.22
N LEU A 156 -10.40 1.33 -18.39
CA LEU A 156 -9.24 1.08 -17.51
C LEU A 156 -7.89 0.96 -18.25
N THR A 157 -7.90 0.79 -19.57
CA THR A 157 -6.69 0.75 -20.40
C THR A 157 -6.34 2.10 -21.02
N SER A 158 -7.21 3.10 -20.88
CA SER A 158 -7.00 4.42 -21.45
C SER A 158 -6.03 5.26 -20.59
N PRO A 159 -5.34 6.25 -21.20
CA PRO A 159 -4.50 7.19 -20.46
C PRO A 159 -5.28 7.99 -19.40
N GLU A 160 -6.56 8.28 -19.65
CA GLU A 160 -7.43 9.05 -18.75
C GLU A 160 -7.75 8.28 -17.47
N ALA A 161 -7.92 6.95 -17.56
CA ALA A 161 -8.09 6.08 -16.40
C ALA A 161 -6.78 5.84 -15.62
N ASN A 162 -5.61 6.12 -16.22
CA ASN A 162 -4.29 5.93 -15.61
C ASN A 162 -3.42 7.19 -15.75
N PRO A 163 -3.82 8.32 -15.17
CA PRO A 163 -3.04 9.55 -15.23
C PRO A 163 -1.71 9.38 -14.47
N ARG A 164 -0.67 10.08 -14.93
CA ARG A 164 0.62 10.09 -14.22
C ARG A 164 0.45 10.75 -12.85
N PRO A 165 1.10 10.23 -11.79
CA PRO A 165 1.05 10.86 -10.47
C PRO A 165 1.55 12.30 -10.51
N ILE A 166 0.74 13.23 -10.00
CA ILE A 166 1.08 14.64 -9.87
C ILE A 166 1.60 14.88 -8.44
N PRO A 167 2.76 15.53 -8.25
CA PRO A 167 3.32 15.77 -6.93
C PRO A 167 2.49 16.77 -6.11
N PRO A 168 2.54 16.69 -4.76
CA PRO A 168 1.90 17.68 -3.89
C PRO A 168 2.54 19.05 -4.06
N ALA A 169 1.76 20.10 -3.85
CA ALA A 169 2.27 21.46 -3.80
C ALA A 169 3.22 21.67 -2.62
N ASN A 170 4.28 22.46 -2.84
CA ASN A 170 5.39 22.60 -1.89
C ASN A 170 4.96 23.10 -0.51
N ILE A 171 4.15 24.17 -0.44
CA ILE A 171 3.75 24.77 0.84
C ILE A 171 2.83 23.83 1.63
N PRO A 172 1.71 23.30 1.07
CA PRO A 172 0.90 22.33 1.79
C PRO A 172 1.67 21.09 2.25
N PHE A 173 2.60 20.60 1.42
CA PHE A 173 3.47 19.48 1.81
C PHE A 173 4.37 19.84 2.99
N ALA A 174 5.01 21.01 2.98
CA ALA A 174 5.87 21.46 4.06
C ALA A 174 5.12 21.60 5.39
N ILE A 175 3.88 22.10 5.37
CA ILE A 175 3.02 22.19 6.55
C ILE A 175 2.75 20.79 7.12
N VAL A 176 2.32 19.84 6.27
CA VAL A 176 2.04 18.47 6.71
C VAL A 176 3.30 17.79 7.25
N ALA A 177 4.45 17.98 6.60
CA ALA A 177 5.72 17.45 7.06
C ALA A 177 6.10 18.00 8.44
N SER A 178 6.01 19.33 8.63
CA SER A 178 6.31 20.00 9.90
C SER A 178 5.42 19.51 11.03
N LEU A 179 4.10 19.47 10.82
CA LEU A 179 3.15 19.00 11.83
C LEU A 179 3.34 17.51 12.16
N SER A 180 3.62 16.68 11.15
CA SER A 180 3.88 15.24 11.36
C SER A 180 5.13 15.02 12.22
N TRP A 181 6.20 15.77 11.96
CA TRP A 181 7.43 15.71 12.75
C TRP A 181 7.24 16.26 14.16
N ALA A 182 6.56 17.39 14.32
CA ALA A 182 6.23 17.94 15.63
C ALA A 182 5.44 16.93 16.48
N ALA A 183 4.42 16.30 15.88
CA ALA A 183 3.59 15.30 16.54
C ALA A 183 4.40 14.05 16.93
N VAL A 184 5.19 13.48 16.02
CA VAL A 184 5.94 12.25 16.32
C VAL A 184 7.01 12.48 17.37
N MET A 185 7.71 13.62 17.35
CA MET A 185 8.72 13.95 18.35
C MET A 185 8.08 14.16 19.73
N TYR A 186 6.94 14.87 19.79
CA TYR A 186 6.20 15.05 21.05
C TYR A 186 5.73 13.70 21.61
N MET A 187 5.13 12.86 20.76
CA MET A 187 4.66 11.53 21.13
C MET A 187 5.81 10.63 21.56
N PHE A 188 6.94 10.63 20.87
CA PHE A 188 8.10 9.81 21.22
C PHE A 188 8.59 10.11 22.65
N ARG A 189 8.63 11.39 23.03
CA ARG A 189 9.05 11.82 24.37
C ARG A 189 8.03 11.49 25.46
N HIS A 190 6.73 11.71 25.20
CA HIS A 190 5.71 11.67 26.25
C HIS A 190 4.85 10.40 26.27
N ARG A 191 4.61 9.80 25.10
CA ARG A 191 3.74 8.63 24.90
C ARG A 191 4.29 7.68 23.83
N GLY A 192 5.58 7.38 23.95
CA GLY A 192 6.30 6.56 22.98
C GLY A 192 5.66 5.18 22.82
N GLU A 193 5.03 4.63 23.86
CA GLU A 193 4.34 3.33 23.83
C GLU A 193 3.18 3.25 22.83
N ARG A 194 2.65 4.39 22.39
CA ARG A 194 1.57 4.47 21.38
C ARG A 194 2.09 4.52 19.95
N LEU A 195 3.38 4.74 19.75
CA LEU A 195 3.98 4.73 18.44
C LEU A 195 4.18 3.30 17.95
N GLN A 196 4.35 3.15 16.64
CA GLN A 196 4.62 1.85 16.06
C GLN A 196 6.03 1.37 16.45
N PRO A 197 6.24 0.06 16.72
CA PRO A 197 7.54 -0.46 17.13
C PRO A 197 8.67 -0.09 16.16
N GLY A 198 8.37 -0.04 14.86
CA GLY A 198 9.33 0.35 13.83
C GLY A 198 9.92 1.75 14.04
N ILE A 199 9.08 2.74 14.33
CA ILE A 199 9.53 4.13 14.53
C ILE A 199 10.14 4.33 15.92
N ILE A 200 9.64 3.65 16.95
CA ILE A 200 10.22 3.73 18.30
C ILE A 200 11.66 3.22 18.30
N ASN A 201 11.91 2.08 17.65
CA ASN A 201 13.23 1.46 17.66
C ASN A 201 14.26 2.34 16.93
N SER A 202 13.89 2.91 15.78
CA SER A 202 14.78 3.84 15.07
C SER A 202 15.00 5.12 15.86
N MET A 203 13.95 5.72 16.44
CA MET A 203 14.07 6.95 17.23
C MET A 203 14.89 6.73 18.50
N ARG A 204 14.75 5.59 19.20
CA ARG A 204 15.57 5.28 20.38
C ARG A 204 17.05 5.18 20.00
N TYR A 205 17.36 4.44 18.93
CA TYR A 205 18.72 4.31 18.42
C TYR A 205 19.33 5.67 18.04
N ILE A 206 18.56 6.54 17.38
CA ILE A 206 19.03 7.84 16.90
C ILE A 206 19.14 8.88 18.02
N TYR A 207 18.17 8.95 18.93
CA TYR A 207 18.02 10.09 19.85
C TYR A 207 18.28 9.76 21.32
N HIS A 208 18.01 8.54 21.80
CA HIS A 208 18.28 8.21 23.20
C HIS A 208 19.67 7.60 23.37
N GLU A 209 20.08 6.72 22.45
CA GLU A 209 21.40 6.07 22.54
C GLU A 209 22.54 7.04 22.17
N SER A 210 22.24 8.11 21.42
CA SER A 210 23.20 9.18 21.14
C SER A 210 23.64 9.97 22.37
N ASP A 211 22.87 9.92 23.47
CA ASP A 211 23.14 10.71 24.68
C ASP A 211 24.13 10.03 25.64
N THR A 212 24.62 8.83 25.32
CA THR A 212 25.50 8.05 26.22
C THR A 212 26.70 7.46 25.49
N TRP A 213 27.92 7.74 25.96
CA TRP A 213 29.16 7.13 25.46
C TRP A 213 30.18 6.93 26.61
N THR A 214 31.03 5.91 26.48
CA THR A 214 32.09 5.59 27.48
C THR A 214 33.50 5.64 26.89
N SER A 215 33.63 5.68 25.56
CA SER A 215 34.90 5.71 24.83
C SER A 215 34.75 6.32 23.43
N LEU A 216 35.87 6.64 22.76
CA LEU A 216 35.86 7.06 21.35
C LEU A 216 35.27 6.00 20.42
N LYS A 217 35.43 4.71 20.77
CA LYS A 217 34.82 3.60 20.02
C LYS A 217 33.29 3.64 20.13
N THR A 218 32.76 3.90 21.32
CA THR A 218 31.31 4.01 21.53
C THR A 218 30.71 5.31 20.98
N LEU A 219 31.55 6.33 20.78
CA LEU A 219 31.15 7.60 20.20
C LEU A 219 31.07 7.55 18.67
N LEU A 220 32.03 6.87 18.01
CA LEU A 220 32.22 6.98 16.56
C LEU A 220 31.95 5.70 15.76
N TRP A 221 31.91 4.52 16.40
CA TRP A 221 31.83 3.24 15.68
C TRP A 221 30.66 2.35 16.09
N HIS A 222 30.41 2.18 17.39
CA HIS A 222 29.39 1.23 17.86
C HIS A 222 28.56 1.83 18.99
N ASN A 223 27.23 1.75 18.90
CA ASN A 223 26.40 2.01 20.07
C ASN A 223 26.55 0.83 21.04
N LYS A 224 27.28 1.07 22.13
CA LYS A 224 27.68 0.14 23.22
C LYS A 224 28.91 -0.71 22.92
#